data_AF-A0A3S9T178-F1
#
_entry.id   AF-A0A3S9T178-F1
#
_cell.length_a   1.000
_cell.length_b   1.000
_cell.length_c   1.000
_cell.angle_alpha   90.00
_cell.angle_beta   90.00
_cell.angle_gamma   90.00
#
_symmetry.space_group_name_H-M   'P 1'
#
loop_
_entity.id
_entity.type
_entity.pdbx_description
1 polymer ?
#
loop_
_entity_poly.entity_id
_entity_poly.type
_entity_poly.pdbx_seq_one_letter_code
_entity_poly.pdbx_strand_id
1 'polypeptide(L)'
;MYVAVDYVSEFPIVLILSQASKVDGEFTIPLVYEIYRRCKEKGYKVPKNWVVDSGYDWLNIYQEIYQIYKGQVFILINKRNASQLPEGYYDFDRIPV
;
A
#
# COMPACT_ATOMS: atom_id res chain seq x y z
N MET A 1 -13.61 4.77 -4.77
CA MET A 1 -13.39 3.43 -5.38
C MET A 1 -11.90 3.17 -5.29
N TYR A 2 -11.53 2.01 -4.74
CA TYR A 2 -10.13 1.66 -4.50
C TYR A 2 -9.83 0.32 -5.15
N VAL A 3 -8.69 0.21 -5.81
CA VAL A 3 -8.30 -0.98 -6.56
C VAL A 3 -6.85 -1.33 -6.28
N ALA A 4 -6.60 -2.63 -6.13
CA ALA A 4 -5.26 -3.18 -6.11
C ALA A 4 -5.05 -3.98 -7.39
N VAL A 5 -3.94 -3.70 -8.08
CA VAL A 5 -3.62 -4.21 -9.41
C VAL A 5 -2.33 -5.00 -9.39
N ASP A 6 -2.22 -5.99 -10.27
CA ASP A 6 -0.94 -6.62 -10.57
C ASP A 6 -0.06 -5.65 -11.38
N TYR A 7 1.20 -5.49 -10.99
CA TYR A 7 2.06 -4.48 -11.61
C TYR A 7 2.52 -4.84 -13.03
N VAL A 8 2.53 -6.13 -13.41
CA VAL A 8 3.01 -6.58 -14.72
C VAL A 8 1.89 -6.54 -15.74
N SER A 9 0.74 -7.09 -15.36
CA SER A 9 -0.40 -7.29 -16.26
C SER A 9 -1.44 -6.18 -16.17
N GLU A 10 -1.32 -5.30 -15.18
CA GLU A 10 -2.26 -4.22 -14.87
C GLU A 10 -3.69 -4.70 -14.55
N PHE A 11 -3.88 -6.02 -14.37
CA PHE A 11 -5.18 -6.58 -14.07
C PHE A 11 -5.60 -6.28 -12.62
N PRO A 12 -6.85 -5.85 -12.39
CA PRO A 12 -7.41 -5.70 -11.04
C PRO A 12 -7.47 -7.04 -10.32
N ILE A 13 -6.87 -7.12 -9.13
CA ILE A 13 -6.91 -8.29 -8.26
C ILE A 13 -8.04 -8.14 -7.25
N VAL A 14 -8.15 -6.96 -6.64
CA VAL A 14 -9.15 -6.62 -5.61
C VAL A 14 -9.70 -5.23 -5.87
N LEU A 15 -11.00 -5.07 -5.68
CA LEU A 15 -11.69 -3.79 -5.78
C LEU A 15 -12.61 -3.61 -4.56
N ILE A 16 -12.56 -2.43 -3.97
CA ILE A 16 -13.43 -2.01 -2.87
C ILE A 16 -14.22 -0.78 -3.33
N LEU A 17 -15.55 -0.91 -3.25
CA LEU A 17 -16.47 0.20 -3.43
C LEU A 17 -16.69 0.90 -2.09
N SER A 18 -16.40 2.19 -2.06
CA SER A 18 -16.57 3.05 -0.89
C SER A 18 -17.59 4.14 -1.19
N GLN A 19 -18.18 4.69 -0.13
CA GLN A 19 -18.84 5.98 -0.22
C GLN A 19 -17.80 7.08 -0.49
N ALA A 20 -18.23 8.15 -1.15
CA ALA A 20 -17.36 9.29 -1.47
C ALA A 20 -16.89 10.09 -0.23
N SER A 21 -17.58 9.94 0.91
CA SER A 21 -17.27 10.64 2.17
C SER A 21 -16.12 10.02 2.96
N LYS A 22 -15.57 8.88 2.52
CA LYS A 22 -14.53 8.15 3.23
C LYS A 22 -13.15 8.48 2.72
N VAL A 23 -12.19 8.62 3.63
CA VAL A 23 -10.82 9.04 3.34
C VAL A 23 -10.03 7.89 2.74
N ASP A 24 -9.22 8.19 1.71
CA ASP A 24 -8.44 7.23 0.92
C ASP A 24 -7.55 6.31 1.78
N GLY A 25 -6.85 6.89 2.76
CA GLY A 25 -5.95 6.16 3.66
C GLY A 25 -6.60 5.00 4.43
N GLU A 26 -7.92 5.03 4.66
CA GLU A 26 -8.65 3.96 5.36
C GLU A 26 -8.71 2.64 4.56
N PHE A 27 -8.46 2.66 3.25
CA PHE A 27 -8.70 1.49 2.38
C PHE A 27 -7.45 0.73 1.93
N THR A 28 -6.25 1.27 2.17
CA THR A 28 -5.01 0.58 1.78
C THR A 28 -4.85 -0.74 2.52
N ILE A 29 -4.99 -0.72 3.84
CA ILE A 29 -4.88 -1.92 4.67
C ILE A 29 -5.95 -2.97 4.33
N PRO A 30 -7.25 -2.62 4.19
CA PRO A 30 -8.26 -3.54 3.69
C PRO A 30 -7.93 -4.21 2.35
N LEU A 31 -7.37 -3.46 1.39
CA LEU A 31 -6.94 -4.01 0.10
C LEU A 31 -5.80 -5.03 0.26
N VAL A 32 -4.78 -4.68 1.05
CA VAL A 32 -3.64 -5.56 1.34
C VAL A 32 -4.10 -6.83 2.05
N TYR A 33 -4.99 -6.69 3.04
CA TYR A 33 -5.57 -7.83 3.76
C TYR A 33 -6.29 -8.80 2.83
N GLU A 34 -7.12 -8.30 1.92
CA GLU A 34 -7.89 -9.16 1.01
C GLU A 34 -6.97 -9.91 0.03
N ILE A 35 -5.91 -9.27 -0.47
CA ILE A 35 -4.88 -9.96 -1.27
C ILE A 35 -4.16 -11.00 -0.44
N TYR A 36 -3.71 -10.64 0.78
CA TYR A 36 -3.03 -11.55 1.69
C TYR A 36 -3.87 -12.80 1.97
N ARG A 37 -5.15 -12.61 2.31
CA ARG A 37 -6.11 -13.68 2.56
C ARG A 37 -6.25 -14.61 1.35
N ARG A 38 -6.49 -14.06 0.16
CA ARG A 38 -6.60 -14.83 -1.09
C ARG A 38 -5.32 -15.60 -1.43
N CYS A 39 -4.15 -14.98 -1.24
CA CYS A 39 -2.87 -15.64 -1.44
C CYS A 39 -2.71 -16.83 -0.48
N LYS A 40 -3.02 -16.64 0.81
CA LYS A 40 -2.93 -17.71 1.81
C LYS A 40 -3.90 -18.85 1.53
N GLU A 41 -5.15 -18.55 1.18
CA GLU A 41 -6.17 -19.56 0.84
C GLU A 41 -5.80 -20.40 -0.38
N LYS A 42 -5.15 -19.78 -1.38
CA LYS A 42 -4.74 -20.47 -2.62
C LYS A 42 -3.33 -21.03 -2.58
N GLY A 43 -2.61 -20.87 -1.47
CA GLY A 43 -1.20 -21.28 -1.35
C GLY A 43 -0.24 -20.46 -2.23
N TYR A 44 -0.62 -19.26 -2.64
CA TYR A 44 0.23 -18.36 -3.43
C TYR A 44 1.19 -17.58 -2.55
N LYS A 45 2.30 -17.15 -3.15
CA LYS A 45 3.25 -16.24 -2.51
C LYS A 45 2.58 -14.88 -2.30
N VAL A 46 2.71 -14.34 -1.09
CA VAL A 46 2.23 -13.00 -0.74
C VAL A 46 3.17 -11.95 -1.36
N PRO A 47 2.62 -10.89 -1.99
CA PRO A 47 3.43 -9.78 -2.47
C PRO A 47 4.17 -9.08 -1.34
N LYS A 48 5.45 -8.77 -1.56
CA LYS A 48 6.28 -8.06 -0.58
C LYS A 48 6.40 -6.57 -0.85
N ASN A 49 6.22 -6.14 -2.08
CA ASN A 49 6.42 -4.75 -2.48
C ASN A 49 5.08 -4.17 -2.91
N TRP A 50 4.73 -3.01 -2.36
CA TRP A 50 3.48 -2.32 -2.61
C TRP A 50 3.78 -0.93 -3.11
N VAL A 51 3.21 -0.54 -4.25
CA VAL A 51 3.28 0.84 -4.73
C VAL A 51 1.92 1.48 -4.48
N VAL A 52 1.91 2.61 -3.78
CA VAL A 52 0.67 3.35 -3.49
C VAL A 52 0.84 4.82 -3.89
N ASP A 53 -0.29 5.48 -4.17
CA ASP A 53 -0.31 6.92 -4.46
C ASP A 53 0.10 7.73 -3.21
N SER A 54 0.62 8.93 -3.43
CA SER A 54 0.86 9.97 -2.42
C SER A 54 -0.35 10.27 -1.51
N GLY A 55 -1.58 10.06 -1.98
CA GLY A 55 -2.79 10.20 -1.15
C GLY A 55 -2.86 9.21 0.03
N TYR A 56 -2.02 8.16 0.02
CA TYR A 56 -1.96 7.11 1.04
C TYR A 56 -0.66 7.17 1.88
N ASP A 57 0.02 8.33 1.92
CA ASP A 57 1.25 8.53 2.70
C ASP A 57 0.98 8.69 4.20
N TRP A 58 0.57 7.59 4.85
CA TRP A 58 0.26 7.57 6.28
C TRP A 58 1.16 6.58 7.01
N LEU A 59 1.79 7.01 8.10
CA LEU A 59 2.75 6.21 8.88
C LEU A 59 2.21 4.83 9.30
N ASN A 60 0.93 4.75 9.66
CA ASN A 60 0.29 3.50 10.07
C ASN A 60 0.28 2.44 8.94
N ILE A 61 0.17 2.87 7.69
CA ILE A 61 0.17 1.96 6.53
C ILE A 61 1.53 1.26 6.42
N TYR A 62 2.63 2.02 6.53
CA TYR A 62 3.98 1.48 6.53
C TYR A 62 4.22 0.52 7.69
N GLN A 63 3.85 0.93 8.90
CA GLN A 63 4.00 0.12 10.11
C GLN A 63 3.29 -1.21 9.98
N GLU A 64 2.03 -1.21 9.53
CA GLU A 64 1.23 -2.42 9.46
C GLU A 64 1.71 -3.36 8.35
N ILE A 65 2.04 -2.82 7.17
CA ILE A 65 2.56 -3.62 6.04
C ILE A 65 3.91 -4.27 6.40
N TYR A 66 4.78 -3.55 7.10
CA TYR A 66 6.04 -4.10 7.57
C TYR A 66 5.84 -5.15 8.67
N GLN A 67 5.09 -4.82 9.72
CA GLN A 67 5.01 -5.66 10.92
C GLN A 67 4.15 -6.91 10.72
N ILE A 68 2.99 -6.77 10.08
CA ILE A 68 2.00 -7.84 9.94
C ILE A 68 2.23 -8.61 8.64
N TYR A 69 2.34 -7.91 7.53
CA TYR A 69 2.38 -8.52 6.19
C TYR A 69 3.79 -8.83 5.70
N LYS A 70 4.84 -8.42 6.46
CA LYS A 70 6.26 -8.60 6.14
C LYS A 70 6.61 -8.07 4.73
N GLY A 71 5.99 -6.94 4.38
CA GLY A 71 6.21 -6.24 3.12
C GLY A 71 6.80 -4.85 3.30
N GLN A 72 6.96 -4.15 2.18
CA GLN A 72 7.49 -2.79 2.06
C GLN A 72 6.54 -1.98 1.17
N VAL A 73 6.34 -0.72 1.54
CA VAL A 73 5.54 0.24 0.78
C VAL A 73 6.47 1.25 0.12
N PHE A 74 6.19 1.56 -1.13
CA PHE A 74 6.82 2.59 -1.93
C PHE A 74 5.76 3.61 -2.31
N ILE A 75 6.03 4.88 -2.06
CA ILE A 75 5.12 5.97 -2.42
C ILE A 75 5.75 6.79 -3.52
N LEU A 76 4.94 7.07 -4.53
CA LEU A 76 5.33 7.99 -5.59
C LEU A 76 5.42 9.40 -5.01
N ILE A 77 6.65 9.94 -4.92
CA ILE A 77 6.90 11.27 -4.36
C ILE A 77 6.20 12.34 -5.22
N ASN A 78 5.25 13.05 -4.64
CA ASN A 78 4.61 14.20 -5.26
C ASN A 78 5.45 15.47 -4.99
N LYS A 79 6.24 15.90 -5.98
CA LYS A 79 7.21 17.01 -5.85
C LYS A 79 6.59 18.42 -5.76
N ARG A 80 5.27 18.59 -5.86
CA ARG A 80 4.66 19.94 -5.79
C ARG A 80 4.68 20.45 -4.34
N ASN A 81 5.60 21.38 -4.05
CA ASN A 81 5.72 22.11 -2.78
C ASN A 81 5.97 21.25 -1.52
N ALA A 82 6.53 20.05 -1.65
CA ALA A 82 6.85 19.22 -0.50
C ALA A 82 8.11 19.75 0.21
N SER A 83 7.90 20.48 1.31
CA SER A 83 8.96 20.91 2.25
C SER A 83 9.38 19.78 3.20
N GLN A 84 8.58 18.72 3.27
CA GLN A 84 8.72 17.60 4.20
C GLN A 84 8.83 16.31 3.39
N LEU A 85 9.77 15.46 3.79
CA LEU A 85 9.95 14.14 3.21
C LEU A 85 8.70 13.27 3.48
N PRO A 86 8.33 12.35 2.59
CA PRO A 86 7.27 11.37 2.84
C PRO A 86 7.49 10.64 4.17
N GLU A 87 6.41 10.26 4.85
CA GLU A 87 6.50 9.61 6.17
C GLU A 87 7.25 8.27 6.10
N GLY A 88 7.29 7.62 4.93
CA GLY A 88 8.08 6.42 4.67
C GLY A 88 9.36 6.62 3.85
N TYR A 89 10.00 7.79 3.93
CA TYR A 89 11.26 8.07 3.20
C TYR A 89 12.43 7.14 3.59
N TYR A 90 12.40 6.56 4.79
CA TYR A 90 13.34 5.56 5.24
C TYR A 90 12.60 4.22 5.39
N ASP A 91 13.20 3.11 4.95
CA ASP A 91 12.71 1.81 5.39
C ASP A 91 12.92 1.63 6.91
N PHE A 92 12.27 0.61 7.50
CA PHE A 92 12.41 0.34 8.94
C PHE A 92 13.83 -0.03 9.37
N ASP A 93 14.74 -0.29 8.42
CA ASP A 93 16.16 -0.54 8.61
C ASP A 93 17.03 0.72 8.37
N ARG A 94 16.40 1.89 8.21
CA ARG A 94 17.03 3.21 7.96
C ARG A 94 17.79 3.31 6.63
N ILE A 95 17.48 2.46 5.67
CA ILE A 95 18.01 2.54 4.31
C ILE A 95 17.12 3.53 3.52
N PRO A 96 17.70 4.49 2.79
CA PRO A 96 16.93 5.34 1.89
C PRO A 96 16.31 4.49 0.77
N VAL A 97 15.00 4.62 0.54
CA VAL A 97 14.26 3.99 -0.57
C VAL A 97 14.05 4.93 -1.74
#